data_AF-A0A3P3QLH2-F1
#
_entry.id   AF-A0A3P3QLH2-F1
#
_cell.length_a   1.000
_cell.length_b   1.000
_cell.length_c   1.000
_cell.angle_alpha   90.00
_cell.angle_beta   90.00
_cell.angle_gamma   90.00
#
_symmetry.space_group_name_H-M   'P 1'
#
loop_
_entity.id
_entity.type
_entity.pdbx_description
1 polymer ?
#
loop_
_entity_poly.entity_id
_entity_poly.type
_entity_poly.pdbx_seq_one_letter_code
_entity_poly.pdbx_strand_id
1 'polypeptide(L)'
;MSGLVQTYSAFNEKGLKAATADAVAHIKQLYLSDQIPWVIGYSGGKDSTAVLQLIWYALRELSKEGKCKKEVHVISTDTLVENPFVAMWVEKSLERMKESAEKQKLPIIAHRLTPAVKDRFWVNLIGKGYPAPRFKFRWCTDRLKIAPSNTFINNMVTSKGEAILVLGTRKAESTTRAATMEHYESIETNTRRADGLTANGTLERVWVYTPIAEWSNDDVWIYLNSVENPWNFPNQDLMGMYQGATEGGECPLVVDKSTQSCGDSRFGCYVCTMVTEDKSMSAMIANDEEKEWMLPLLSLRNEIDVNDSNREKKLDKLRRDKSRRDFRRMNGSLTVHISKHGADIVPGPYIQSFREELLEKVLKAQVAVQKMGPKEVKNLELLPLEELEEIRRIWLEEKLEIEDNLPSIYERVTGKQYQGAKRAHHPILNKTVMDKLQAYCASHQDPDGLMYQQIRAVLAIANKHKNQLRRANLSAELNDSLEKGAFSSLKDAKTFALERKRHELQIQLDNTPNLSGKDKEQLSEQIAIVTRSIKEEGYSSLLIETEVVSDDF
;
A
#
# COMPACT_ATOMS: atom_id res chain seq x y z
N MET A 1 -6.29 7.36 -50.67
CA MET A 1 -5.45 8.37 -49.98
C MET A 1 -5.16 7.85 -48.60
N SER A 2 -3.96 7.31 -48.40
CA SER A 2 -3.45 6.88 -47.10
C SER A 2 -3.35 8.09 -46.20
N GLY A 3 -4.23 8.19 -45.19
CA GLY A 3 -4.04 9.15 -44.12
C GLY A 3 -2.74 8.80 -43.40
N LEU A 4 -1.69 9.58 -43.66
CA LEU A 4 -0.45 9.55 -42.88
C LEU A 4 -0.85 9.88 -41.44
N VAL A 5 -0.96 8.85 -40.62
CA VAL A 5 -1.23 8.99 -39.19
C VAL A 5 0.00 9.62 -38.57
N GLN A 6 -0.05 10.92 -38.27
CA GLN A 6 0.99 11.59 -37.51
C GLN A 6 1.11 10.93 -36.13
N THR A 7 2.23 10.27 -35.88
CA THR A 7 2.66 9.83 -34.56
C THR A 7 3.00 11.07 -33.76
N TYR A 8 2.25 11.39 -32.70
CA TYR A 8 2.59 12.52 -31.83
C TYR A 8 3.84 12.18 -31.02
N SER A 9 4.93 12.91 -31.25
CA SER A 9 6.17 12.86 -30.48
C SER A 9 6.55 14.29 -30.13
N ALA A 10 7.01 14.49 -28.88
CA ALA A 10 7.53 15.78 -28.41
C ALA A 10 8.76 16.25 -29.21
N PHE A 11 9.35 15.40 -30.05
CA PHE A 11 10.57 15.68 -30.81
C PHE A 11 10.34 15.89 -32.32
N ASN A 12 9.11 15.72 -32.84
CA ASN A 12 8.86 15.78 -34.29
C ASN A 12 9.20 17.14 -34.93
N GLU A 13 8.88 18.25 -34.27
CA GLU A 13 9.03 19.59 -34.87
C GLU A 13 10.48 20.10 -34.81
N LYS A 14 11.12 19.98 -33.65
CA LYS A 14 12.43 20.59 -33.38
C LYS A 14 13.57 19.57 -33.27
N GLY A 15 13.26 18.28 -33.21
CA GLY A 15 14.21 17.21 -32.90
C GLY A 15 14.56 17.12 -31.40
N LEU A 16 15.12 15.98 -31.01
CA LEU A 16 15.46 15.66 -29.61
C LEU A 16 16.35 16.72 -28.95
N LYS A 17 17.41 17.17 -29.63
CA LYS A 17 18.38 18.12 -29.04
C LYS A 17 17.76 19.48 -28.72
N ALA A 18 16.95 20.02 -29.62
CA ALA A 18 16.34 21.33 -29.40
C ALA A 18 15.20 21.25 -28.38
N ALA A 19 14.36 20.21 -28.42
CA ALA A 19 13.30 20.02 -27.44
C ALA A 19 13.84 19.83 -26.02
N THR A 20 14.94 19.08 -25.86
CA THR A 20 15.59 18.92 -24.55
C THR A 20 16.27 20.21 -24.08
N ALA A 21 16.87 20.99 -24.99
CA ALA A 21 17.40 22.31 -24.66
C ALA A 21 16.29 23.29 -24.23
N ASP A 22 15.13 23.28 -24.89
CA ASP A 22 13.96 24.09 -24.50
C ASP A 22 13.47 23.72 -23.10
N ALA A 23 13.37 22.42 -22.80
CA ALA A 23 12.98 21.94 -21.47
C ALA A 23 14.01 22.36 -20.40
N VAL A 24 15.30 22.22 -20.68
CA VAL A 24 16.38 22.68 -19.80
C VAL A 24 16.33 24.21 -19.60
N ALA A 25 16.09 24.98 -20.65
CA ALA A 25 15.97 26.44 -20.57
C ALA A 25 14.79 26.87 -19.69
N HIS A 26 13.63 26.23 -19.86
CA HIS A 26 12.45 26.47 -19.01
C HIS A 26 12.75 26.14 -17.54
N ILE A 27 13.40 25.00 -17.27
CA ILE A 27 13.83 24.63 -15.92
C ILE A 27 14.76 25.68 -15.33
N LYS A 28 15.72 26.19 -16.09
CA LYS A 28 16.65 27.25 -15.62
C LYS A 28 15.89 28.54 -15.31
N GLN A 29 14.97 28.95 -16.16
CA GLN A 29 14.13 30.14 -15.95
C GLN A 29 13.35 30.02 -14.64
N LEU A 30 12.62 28.91 -14.46
CA LEU A 30 11.81 28.65 -13.26
C LEU A 30 12.68 28.47 -12.01
N TYR A 31 13.87 27.89 -12.13
CA TYR A 31 14.77 27.76 -11.00
C TYR A 31 15.25 29.14 -10.49
N LEU A 32 15.43 30.11 -11.39
CA LEU A 32 15.91 31.46 -11.06
C LEU A 32 14.80 32.45 -10.70
N SER A 33 13.52 32.14 -10.95
CA SER A 33 12.40 33.06 -10.69
C SER A 33 12.16 33.34 -9.20
N ASP A 34 12.59 32.44 -8.32
CA ASP A 34 12.33 32.51 -6.88
C ASP A 34 13.35 31.69 -6.06
N GLN A 35 13.17 31.70 -4.74
CA GLN A 35 13.93 30.91 -3.77
C GLN A 35 13.13 29.73 -3.19
N ILE A 36 12.02 29.34 -3.82
CA ILE A 36 11.14 28.27 -3.33
C ILE A 36 11.85 26.93 -3.50
N PRO A 37 11.97 26.09 -2.44
CA PRO A 37 12.63 24.80 -2.54
C PRO A 37 11.90 23.86 -3.50
N TRP A 38 12.67 23.07 -4.24
CA TRP A 38 12.13 22.08 -5.16
C TRP A 38 12.17 20.70 -4.51
N VAL A 39 11.07 19.95 -4.65
CA VAL A 39 10.93 18.57 -4.21
C VAL A 39 10.65 17.72 -5.44
N ILE A 40 11.59 16.88 -5.85
CA ILE A 40 11.45 16.00 -7.01
C ILE A 40 11.00 14.63 -6.53
N GLY A 41 9.82 14.19 -6.98
CA GLY A 41 9.35 12.83 -6.75
C GLY A 41 10.11 11.84 -7.63
N TYR A 42 10.94 10.99 -7.02
CA TYR A 42 11.76 9.99 -7.71
C TYR A 42 11.32 8.57 -7.34
N SER A 43 10.95 7.77 -8.33
CA SER A 43 10.54 6.37 -8.13
C SER A 43 11.56 5.35 -8.66
N GLY A 44 12.63 5.82 -9.31
CA GLY A 44 13.58 4.95 -10.03
C GLY A 44 13.04 4.35 -11.32
N GLY A 45 11.82 4.71 -11.73
CA GLY A 45 11.26 4.39 -13.04
C GLY A 45 11.66 5.42 -14.11
N LYS A 46 11.45 5.05 -15.38
CA LYS A 46 11.87 5.83 -16.57
C LYS A 46 11.45 7.30 -16.52
N ASP A 47 10.20 7.59 -16.18
CA ASP A 47 9.65 8.94 -16.24
C ASP A 47 10.32 9.84 -15.19
N SER A 48 10.45 9.34 -13.95
CA SER A 48 11.11 10.07 -12.86
C SER A 48 12.62 10.24 -13.07
N THR A 49 13.27 9.27 -13.70
CA THR A 49 14.68 9.36 -14.11
C THR A 49 14.84 10.46 -15.16
N ALA A 50 14.00 10.49 -16.20
CA ALA A 50 14.08 11.50 -17.25
C ALA A 50 13.90 12.93 -16.71
N VAL A 51 12.90 13.13 -15.84
CA VAL A 51 12.70 14.42 -15.14
C VAL A 51 13.93 14.84 -14.35
N LEU A 52 14.48 13.94 -13.54
CA LEU A 52 15.64 14.26 -12.73
C LEU A 52 16.87 14.53 -13.59
N GLN A 53 17.09 13.81 -14.69
CA GLN A 53 18.18 14.10 -15.63
C GLN A 53 18.07 15.52 -16.21
N LEU A 54 16.89 15.91 -16.71
CA LEU A 54 16.66 17.25 -17.25
C LEU A 54 16.99 18.33 -16.22
N ILE A 55 16.53 18.16 -14.97
CA ILE A 55 16.80 19.11 -13.89
C ILE A 55 18.28 19.12 -13.53
N TRP A 56 18.91 17.95 -13.44
CA TRP A 56 20.33 17.84 -13.12
C TRP A 56 21.20 18.56 -14.15
N TYR A 57 20.89 18.41 -15.44
CA TYR A 57 21.60 19.13 -16.50
C TYR A 57 21.42 20.64 -16.40
N ALA A 58 20.19 21.11 -16.16
CA ALA A 58 19.91 22.53 -15.93
C ALA A 58 20.73 23.09 -14.75
N LEU A 59 20.76 22.37 -13.62
CA LEU A 59 21.52 22.77 -12.44
C LEU A 59 23.03 22.73 -12.68
N ARG A 60 23.51 21.77 -13.47
CA ARG A 60 24.92 21.67 -13.85
C ARG A 60 25.37 22.83 -14.72
N GLU A 61 24.52 23.30 -15.63
CA GLU A 61 24.77 24.53 -16.39
C GLU A 61 24.75 25.77 -15.50
N LEU A 62 23.75 25.91 -14.63
CA LEU A 62 23.66 27.03 -13.69
C LEU A 62 24.82 27.06 -12.70
N SER A 63 25.36 25.90 -12.33
CA SER A 63 26.53 25.79 -11.45
C SER A 63 27.77 26.37 -12.11
N LYS A 64 27.98 26.11 -13.41
CA LYS A 64 29.05 26.75 -14.21
C LYS A 64 28.88 28.27 -14.28
N GLU A 65 27.64 28.76 -14.26
CA GLU A 65 27.32 30.20 -14.23
C GLU A 65 27.38 30.81 -12.81
N GLY A 66 27.61 30.02 -11.75
CA GLY A 66 27.61 30.50 -10.36
C GLY A 66 26.23 30.85 -9.79
N LYS A 67 25.14 30.44 -10.46
CA LYS A 67 23.75 30.74 -10.10
C LYS A 67 23.00 29.59 -9.42
N CYS A 68 23.66 28.44 -9.23
CA CYS A 68 23.07 27.24 -8.63
C CYS A 68 23.18 27.25 -7.10
N LYS A 69 22.29 27.96 -6.41
CA LYS A 69 22.33 28.14 -4.93
C LYS A 69 21.12 27.57 -4.18
N LYS A 70 20.01 27.35 -4.88
CA LYS A 70 18.74 26.89 -4.31
C LYS A 70 18.74 25.36 -4.18
N GLU A 71 18.36 24.88 -2.99
CA GLU A 71 18.32 23.45 -2.68
C GLU A 71 17.23 22.73 -3.46
N VAL A 72 17.58 21.53 -3.93
CA VAL A 72 16.69 20.62 -4.66
C VAL A 72 16.68 19.28 -3.94
N HIS A 73 15.53 18.92 -3.39
CA HIS A 73 15.33 17.71 -2.62
C HIS A 73 14.78 16.62 -3.53
N VAL A 74 15.52 15.54 -3.73
CA VAL A 74 15.02 14.35 -4.42
C VAL A 74 14.45 13.42 -3.37
N ILE A 75 13.16 13.13 -3.42
CA ILE A 75 12.50 12.22 -2.48
C ILE A 75 12.09 10.94 -3.18
N SER A 76 12.41 9.80 -2.56
CA SER A 76 11.89 8.49 -2.96
C SER A 76 11.22 7.84 -1.77
N THR A 77 9.97 7.41 -1.93
CA THR A 77 9.24 6.72 -0.87
C THR A 77 9.39 5.21 -1.04
N ASP A 78 10.15 4.61 -0.15
CA ASP A 78 10.28 3.17 -0.03
C ASP A 78 9.19 2.63 0.90
N THR A 79 8.29 1.82 0.36
CA THR A 79 7.19 1.22 1.12
C THR A 79 7.62 0.06 2.00
N LEU A 80 8.89 -0.37 1.90
CA LEU A 80 9.48 -1.55 2.56
C LEU A 80 8.86 -2.89 2.13
N VAL A 81 7.97 -2.84 1.14
CA VAL A 81 7.39 -4.01 0.48
C VAL A 81 7.43 -3.90 -1.05
N GLU A 82 8.24 -2.98 -1.58
CA GLU A 82 8.57 -2.93 -3.01
C GLU A 82 9.26 -4.24 -3.44
N ASN A 83 9.18 -4.59 -4.73
CA ASN A 83 9.98 -5.69 -5.26
C ASN A 83 11.47 -5.48 -4.86
N PRO A 84 12.14 -6.45 -4.18
CA PRO A 84 13.48 -6.22 -3.65
C PRO A 84 14.52 -5.84 -4.71
N PHE A 85 14.39 -6.37 -5.93
CA PHE A 85 15.26 -5.99 -7.04
C PHE A 85 15.13 -4.50 -7.38
N VAL A 86 13.90 -3.99 -7.39
CA VAL A 86 13.59 -2.59 -7.67
C VAL A 86 13.96 -1.69 -6.48
N ALA A 87 13.73 -2.15 -5.25
CA ALA A 87 14.14 -1.43 -4.05
C ALA A 87 15.66 -1.20 -4.04
N MET A 88 16.44 -2.23 -4.33
CA MET A 88 17.89 -2.13 -4.46
C MET A 88 18.33 -1.21 -5.60
N TRP A 89 17.65 -1.25 -6.75
CA TRP A 89 17.89 -0.33 -7.87
C TRP A 89 17.74 1.14 -7.43
N VAL A 90 16.64 1.45 -6.76
CA VAL A 90 16.35 2.79 -6.24
C VAL A 90 17.39 3.20 -5.19
N GLU A 91 17.73 2.32 -4.26
CA GLU A 91 18.72 2.58 -3.21
C GLU A 91 20.09 2.91 -3.80
N LYS A 92 20.62 2.06 -4.70
CA LYS A 92 21.88 2.32 -5.42
C LYS A 92 21.82 3.63 -6.20
N SER A 93 20.70 3.93 -6.84
CA SER A 93 20.54 5.18 -7.57
C SER A 93 20.63 6.40 -6.64
N LEU A 94 20.01 6.35 -5.46
CA LEU A 94 20.08 7.45 -4.49
C LEU A 94 21.50 7.63 -3.93
N GLU A 95 22.23 6.54 -3.69
CA GLU A 95 23.65 6.59 -3.31
C GLU A 95 24.50 7.28 -4.39
N ARG A 96 24.34 6.86 -5.64
CA ARG A 96 25.02 7.47 -6.80
C ARG A 96 24.68 8.94 -6.99
N MET A 97 23.43 9.33 -6.72
CA MET A 97 23.03 10.74 -6.71
C MET A 97 23.79 11.52 -5.63
N LYS A 98 23.89 11.00 -4.39
CA LYS A 98 24.64 11.68 -3.32
C LYS A 98 26.11 11.89 -3.71
N GLU A 99 26.79 10.82 -4.14
CA GLU A 99 28.18 10.87 -4.60
C GLU A 99 28.38 11.89 -5.74
N SER A 100 27.47 11.87 -6.72
CA SER A 100 27.58 12.72 -7.90
C SER A 100 27.24 14.18 -7.60
N ALA A 101 26.26 14.44 -6.74
CA ALA A 101 25.91 15.80 -6.32
C ALA A 101 27.08 16.46 -5.58
N GLU A 102 27.73 15.73 -4.67
CA GLU A 102 28.93 16.20 -3.97
C GLU A 102 30.09 16.47 -4.93
N LYS A 103 30.41 15.50 -5.81
CA LYS A 103 31.49 15.64 -6.80
C LYS A 103 31.28 16.80 -7.75
N GLN A 104 30.03 17.04 -8.17
CA GLN A 104 29.66 18.12 -9.09
C GLN A 104 29.33 19.43 -8.39
N LYS A 105 29.37 19.47 -7.04
CA LYS A 105 29.01 20.64 -6.22
C LYS A 105 27.61 21.18 -6.55
N LEU A 106 26.64 20.27 -6.69
CA LEU A 106 25.24 20.62 -6.94
C LEU A 106 24.44 20.59 -5.64
N PRO A 107 23.50 21.52 -5.43
CA PRO A 107 22.66 21.59 -4.23
C PRO A 107 21.51 20.57 -4.30
N ILE A 108 21.81 19.32 -4.67
CA ILE A 108 20.85 18.22 -4.79
C ILE A 108 20.99 17.32 -3.58
N ILE A 109 19.89 17.10 -2.86
CA ILE A 109 19.87 16.29 -1.63
C ILE A 109 18.88 15.15 -1.81
N ALA A 110 19.39 13.91 -1.82
CA ALA A 110 18.58 12.71 -2.00
C ALA A 110 18.11 12.12 -0.65
N HIS A 111 16.79 11.92 -0.52
CA HIS A 111 16.11 11.42 0.67
C HIS A 111 15.39 10.10 0.35
N ARG A 112 15.68 9.05 1.13
CA ARG A 112 14.85 7.84 1.20
C ARG A 112 13.84 8.04 2.33
N LEU A 113 12.57 8.14 1.97
CA LEU A 113 11.46 8.23 2.91
C LEU A 113 10.89 6.84 3.15
N THR A 114 10.54 6.52 4.39
CA THR A 114 9.89 5.26 4.76
C THR A 114 8.64 5.52 5.60
N PRO A 115 7.65 4.63 5.56
CA PRO A 115 6.49 4.72 6.44
C PRO A 115 6.88 4.58 7.91
N ALA A 116 6.17 5.34 8.76
CA ALA A 116 6.23 5.17 10.20
C ALA A 116 5.92 3.71 10.57
N VAL A 117 6.58 3.18 11.60
CA VAL A 117 6.49 1.74 11.97
C VAL A 117 5.04 1.27 12.09
N LYS A 118 4.19 2.02 12.80
CA LYS A 118 2.75 1.73 12.97
C LYS A 118 1.94 1.64 11.67
N ASP A 119 2.45 2.21 10.58
CA ASP A 119 1.81 2.34 9.28
C ASP A 119 2.37 1.35 8.25
N ARG A 120 3.44 0.60 8.58
CA ARG A 120 4.06 -0.39 7.70
C ARG A 120 3.13 -1.57 7.39
N PHE A 121 3.39 -2.24 6.27
CA PHE A 121 2.48 -3.23 5.71
C PHE A 121 2.22 -4.39 6.68
N TRP A 122 3.28 -5.03 7.18
CA TRP A 122 3.14 -6.19 8.06
C TRP A 122 2.64 -5.81 9.45
N VAL A 123 2.95 -4.62 9.95
CA VAL A 123 2.36 -4.12 11.21
C VAL A 123 0.84 -3.98 11.10
N ASN A 124 0.31 -3.47 9.98
CA ASN A 124 -1.13 -3.39 9.79
C ASN A 124 -1.76 -4.77 9.54
N LEU A 125 -1.13 -5.63 8.75
CA LEU A 125 -1.67 -6.95 8.38
C LEU A 125 -1.56 -7.97 9.54
N ILE A 126 -0.36 -8.17 10.09
CA ILE A 126 -0.04 -9.15 11.15
C ILE A 126 -0.29 -8.56 12.54
N GLY A 127 0.08 -7.31 12.78
CA GLY A 127 -0.17 -6.65 14.07
C GLY A 127 -1.66 -6.41 14.28
N LYS A 128 -2.23 -5.48 13.52
CA LYS A 128 -3.64 -5.04 13.68
C LYS A 128 -4.66 -6.05 13.16
N GLY A 129 -4.27 -6.90 12.21
CA GLY A 129 -5.16 -7.86 11.56
C GLY A 129 -5.93 -7.28 10.37
N TYR A 130 -5.44 -6.22 9.72
CA TYR A 130 -6.17 -5.66 8.57
C TYR A 130 -6.25 -6.71 7.45
N PRO A 131 -7.40 -6.82 6.75
CA PRO A 131 -7.43 -7.62 5.53
C PRO A 131 -6.49 -7.02 4.49
N ALA A 132 -5.96 -7.87 3.60
CA ALA A 132 -5.14 -7.40 2.48
C ALA A 132 -5.87 -6.31 1.67
N PRO A 133 -5.16 -5.31 1.12
CA PRO A 133 -5.78 -4.21 0.38
C PRO A 133 -6.70 -4.69 -0.75
N ARG A 134 -7.87 -4.07 -0.87
CA ARG A 134 -8.84 -4.31 -1.95
C ARG A 134 -9.32 -2.98 -2.53
N PHE A 135 -9.99 -2.99 -3.67
CA PHE A 135 -10.54 -1.78 -4.32
C PHE A 135 -11.31 -0.87 -3.37
N LYS A 136 -12.23 -1.42 -2.56
CA LYS A 136 -13.03 -0.65 -1.59
C LYS A 136 -12.34 -0.40 -0.24
N PHE A 137 -11.14 -0.96 -0.04
CA PHE A 137 -10.39 -0.88 1.23
C PHE A 137 -8.88 -0.81 0.96
N ARG A 138 -8.46 0.21 0.21
CA ARG A 138 -7.07 0.42 -0.23
C ARG A 138 -6.30 1.24 0.81
N TRP A 139 -5.99 0.64 1.94
CA TRP A 139 -5.32 1.33 3.05
C TRP A 139 -3.81 1.56 2.84
N CYS A 140 -3.18 0.84 1.91
CA CYS A 140 -1.72 0.82 1.74
C CYS A 140 -1.16 2.07 1.05
N THR A 141 -1.86 2.65 0.07
CA THR A 141 -1.34 3.79 -0.70
C THR A 141 -1.22 5.03 0.16
N ASP A 142 -2.27 5.34 0.93
CA ASP A 142 -2.27 6.50 1.83
C ASP A 142 -1.16 6.40 2.88
N ARG A 143 -1.02 5.22 3.52
CA ARG A 143 -0.08 4.99 4.62
C ARG A 143 1.37 4.83 4.17
N LEU A 144 1.60 4.05 3.11
CA LEU A 144 2.94 3.66 2.71
C LEU A 144 3.58 4.62 1.71
N LYS A 145 2.80 5.29 0.85
CA LYS A 145 3.32 6.19 -0.20
C LYS A 145 3.02 7.67 0.05
N ILE A 146 1.77 8.00 0.35
CA ILE A 146 1.33 9.40 0.43
C ILE A 146 1.76 10.04 1.75
N ALA A 147 1.51 9.40 2.90
CA ALA A 147 1.81 9.97 4.21
C ALA A 147 3.29 10.31 4.43
N PRO A 148 4.28 9.47 4.05
CA PRO A 148 5.71 9.81 4.20
C PRO A 148 6.09 11.03 3.37
N SER A 149 5.63 11.08 2.11
CA SER A 149 5.87 12.21 1.20
C SER A 149 5.22 13.50 1.72
N ASN A 150 3.96 13.44 2.12
CA ASN A 150 3.23 14.59 2.66
C ASN A 150 3.86 15.12 3.95
N THR A 151 4.33 14.23 4.84
CA THR A 151 5.03 14.64 6.06
C THR A 151 6.29 15.43 5.72
N PHE A 152 7.09 14.95 4.76
CA PHE A 152 8.28 15.65 4.30
C PHE A 152 7.95 17.03 3.69
N ILE A 153 6.98 17.08 2.77
CA ILE A 153 6.59 18.31 2.08
C ILE A 153 5.98 19.33 3.06
N ASN A 154 5.11 18.90 3.97
CA ASN A 154 4.51 19.79 4.98
C ASN A 154 5.56 20.39 5.93
N ASN A 155 6.57 19.62 6.34
CA ASN A 155 7.68 20.15 7.15
C ASN A 155 8.48 21.21 6.37
N MET A 156 8.63 21.03 5.06
CA MET A 156 9.29 22.01 4.18
C MET A 156 8.45 23.27 4.02
N VAL A 157 7.16 23.14 3.71
CA VAL A 157 6.23 24.28 3.60
C VAL A 157 6.16 25.05 4.92
N THR A 158 6.14 24.36 6.07
CA THR A 158 6.14 25.00 7.39
C THR A 158 7.41 25.82 7.64
N SER A 159 8.56 25.37 7.14
CA SER A 159 9.85 26.04 7.36
C SER A 159 10.22 27.09 6.30
N LYS A 160 9.73 26.94 5.06
CA LYS A 160 10.12 27.77 3.90
C LYS A 160 8.95 28.54 3.26
N GLY A 161 7.71 28.32 3.72
CA GLY A 161 6.50 29.01 3.28
C GLY A 161 5.78 28.34 2.09
N GLU A 162 6.53 27.92 1.08
CA GLU A 162 6.03 27.26 -0.14
C GLU A 162 6.98 26.14 -0.59
N ALA A 163 6.52 25.26 -1.48
CA ALA A 163 7.37 24.27 -2.15
C ALA A 163 6.92 24.03 -3.61
N ILE A 164 7.86 23.70 -4.50
CA ILE A 164 7.56 23.24 -5.86
C ILE A 164 7.80 21.74 -5.93
N LEU A 165 6.72 20.96 -6.10
CA LEU A 165 6.73 19.52 -6.30
C LEU A 165 6.87 19.20 -7.79
N VAL A 166 7.97 18.56 -8.16
CA VAL A 166 8.25 18.17 -9.54
C VAL A 166 7.92 16.69 -9.75
N LEU A 167 7.07 16.40 -10.74
CA LEU A 167 6.54 15.06 -11.02
C LEU A 167 6.74 14.68 -12.49
N GLY A 168 6.93 13.38 -12.74
CA GLY A 168 7.03 12.80 -14.09
C GLY A 168 5.70 12.34 -14.69
N THR A 169 4.57 12.92 -14.28
CA THR A 169 3.24 12.57 -14.84
C THR A 169 3.10 13.09 -16.26
N ARG A 170 2.44 12.32 -17.14
CA ARG A 170 2.26 12.67 -18.56
C ARG A 170 0.82 12.50 -19.00
N LYS A 171 0.35 13.35 -19.90
CA LYS A 171 -1.01 13.28 -20.48
C LYS A 171 -1.21 12.00 -21.28
N ALA A 172 -0.15 11.51 -21.93
CA ALA A 172 -0.16 10.26 -22.68
C ALA A 172 -0.23 8.98 -21.81
N GLU A 173 -0.26 9.06 -20.48
CA GLU A 173 -0.38 7.87 -19.61
C GLU A 173 -1.79 7.28 -19.55
N SER A 174 -2.83 8.12 -19.49
CA SER A 174 -4.23 7.71 -19.59
C SER A 174 -5.15 8.90 -19.82
N THR A 175 -6.35 8.64 -20.35
CA THR A 175 -7.42 9.64 -20.51
C THR A 175 -7.79 10.32 -19.20
N THR A 176 -7.92 9.54 -18.12
CA THR A 176 -8.26 10.03 -16.77
C THR A 176 -7.14 10.92 -16.20
N ARG A 177 -5.87 10.59 -16.46
CA ARG A 177 -4.74 11.45 -16.06
C ARG A 177 -4.70 12.75 -16.86
N ALA A 178 -4.91 12.69 -18.18
CA ALA A 178 -4.99 13.87 -19.02
C ALA A 178 -6.08 14.84 -18.54
N ALA A 179 -7.30 14.34 -18.32
CA ALA A 179 -8.42 15.16 -17.83
C ALA A 179 -8.14 15.79 -16.46
N THR A 180 -7.46 15.06 -15.57
CA THR A 180 -7.06 15.60 -14.25
C THR A 180 -6.03 16.70 -14.40
N MET A 181 -5.01 16.52 -15.24
CA MET A 181 -3.97 17.53 -15.47
C MET A 181 -4.58 18.80 -16.10
N GLU A 182 -5.40 18.63 -17.14
CA GLU A 182 -6.09 19.74 -17.82
C GLU A 182 -7.00 20.52 -16.87
N HIS A 183 -7.70 19.84 -15.95
CA HIS A 183 -8.49 20.49 -14.92
C HIS A 183 -7.64 21.46 -14.08
N TYR A 184 -6.52 20.99 -13.52
CA TYR A 184 -5.63 21.83 -12.71
C TYR A 184 -4.92 22.92 -13.53
N GLU A 185 -4.61 22.65 -14.80
CA GLU A 185 -4.08 23.64 -15.74
C GLU A 185 -5.09 24.75 -16.05
N SER A 186 -6.40 24.45 -16.00
CA SER A 186 -7.49 25.37 -16.33
C SER A 186 -7.96 26.27 -15.18
N ILE A 187 -7.50 26.04 -13.94
CA ILE A 187 -7.92 26.79 -12.76
C ILE A 187 -7.57 28.28 -12.92
N GLU A 188 -8.59 29.14 -13.01
CA GLU A 188 -8.43 30.58 -13.24
C GLU A 188 -7.71 31.30 -12.10
N THR A 189 -7.85 30.80 -10.87
CA THR A 189 -7.20 31.38 -9.68
C THR A 189 -5.71 31.04 -9.56
N ASN A 190 -5.14 30.29 -10.52
CA ASN A 190 -3.74 29.92 -10.51
C ASN A 190 -2.85 31.09 -10.95
N THR A 191 -2.25 31.77 -9.97
CA THR A 191 -1.37 32.92 -10.18
C THR A 191 -0.02 32.57 -10.83
N ARG A 192 0.35 31.29 -10.90
CA ARG A 192 1.65 30.80 -11.40
C ARG A 192 1.54 30.07 -12.74
N ARG A 193 0.38 30.17 -13.42
CA ARG A 193 0.15 29.50 -14.72
C ARG A 193 1.15 29.89 -15.80
N ALA A 194 1.55 31.17 -15.83
CA ALA A 194 2.55 31.67 -16.78
C ALA A 194 3.95 31.07 -16.58
N ASP A 195 4.23 30.58 -15.36
CA ASP A 195 5.47 29.91 -14.99
C ASP A 195 5.42 28.39 -15.30
N GLY A 196 4.32 27.89 -15.88
CA GLY A 196 4.10 26.48 -16.16
C GLY A 196 3.82 25.63 -14.91
N LEU A 197 3.37 26.27 -13.82
CA LEU A 197 3.03 25.61 -12.56
C LEU A 197 1.52 25.42 -12.40
N THR A 198 1.12 24.33 -11.75
CA THR A 198 -0.27 24.08 -11.33
C THR A 198 -0.39 24.00 -9.81
N ALA A 199 -1.57 24.22 -9.26
CA ALA A 199 -1.80 24.07 -7.82
C ALA A 199 -1.91 22.58 -7.45
N ASN A 200 -1.41 22.20 -6.27
CA ASN A 200 -1.67 20.87 -5.73
C ASN A 200 -3.08 20.80 -5.12
N GLY A 201 -3.85 19.77 -5.45
CA GLY A 201 -5.23 19.61 -4.96
C GLY A 201 -5.37 19.18 -3.50
N THR A 202 -4.30 18.74 -2.84
CA THR A 202 -4.33 18.24 -1.45
C THR A 202 -3.43 19.04 -0.51
N LEU A 203 -2.26 19.46 -0.98
CA LEU A 203 -1.27 20.18 -0.18
C LEU A 203 -1.37 21.69 -0.42
N GLU A 204 -1.71 22.43 0.62
CA GLU A 204 -1.71 23.89 0.56
C GLU A 204 -0.29 24.44 0.32
N ARG A 205 -0.18 25.52 -0.45
CA ARG A 205 1.09 26.22 -0.75
C ARG A 205 2.15 25.32 -1.42
N VAL A 206 1.69 24.31 -2.15
CA VAL A 206 2.53 23.46 -2.99
C VAL A 206 2.14 23.65 -4.45
N TRP A 207 3.13 23.99 -5.26
CA TRP A 207 3.00 24.11 -6.72
C TRP A 207 3.52 22.85 -7.38
N VAL A 208 2.86 22.38 -8.44
CA VAL A 208 3.22 21.17 -9.18
C VAL A 208 3.85 21.58 -10.52
N TYR A 209 4.99 20.97 -10.83
CA TYR A 209 5.71 21.16 -12.09
C TYR A 209 5.90 19.81 -12.80
N THR A 210 5.52 19.72 -14.07
CA THR A 210 5.54 18.48 -14.86
C THR A 210 6.29 18.69 -16.17
N PRO A 211 7.64 18.67 -16.18
CA PRO A 211 8.46 19.08 -17.33
C PRO A 211 8.33 18.17 -18.55
N ILE A 212 7.79 16.96 -18.38
CA ILE A 212 7.60 15.97 -19.45
C ILE A 212 6.12 15.68 -19.72
N ALA A 213 5.21 16.57 -19.31
CA ALA A 213 3.75 16.37 -19.42
C ALA A 213 3.28 15.93 -20.81
N GLU A 214 3.91 16.50 -21.85
CA GLU A 214 3.60 16.28 -23.26
C GLU A 214 4.41 15.13 -23.89
N TRP A 215 5.26 14.43 -23.14
CA TRP A 215 6.07 13.34 -23.69
C TRP A 215 5.26 12.05 -23.83
N SER A 216 5.44 11.34 -24.93
CA SER A 216 4.97 9.97 -25.09
C SER A 216 5.87 8.97 -24.35
N ASN A 217 5.46 7.70 -24.31
CA ASN A 217 6.29 6.63 -23.74
C ASN A 217 7.62 6.48 -24.49
N ASP A 218 7.56 6.55 -25.82
CA ASP A 218 8.73 6.40 -26.68
C ASP A 218 9.66 7.61 -26.58
N ASP A 219 9.11 8.82 -26.41
CA ASP A 219 9.92 10.03 -26.21
C ASP A 219 10.81 9.91 -24.96
N VAL A 220 10.27 9.37 -23.86
CA VAL A 220 11.03 9.14 -22.63
C VAL A 220 12.20 8.18 -22.88
N TRP A 221 11.97 7.07 -23.58
CA TRP A 221 13.03 6.11 -23.86
C TRP A 221 14.05 6.60 -24.88
N ILE A 222 13.61 7.30 -25.92
CA ILE A 222 14.49 7.97 -26.89
C ILE A 222 15.42 8.91 -26.14
N TYR A 223 14.90 9.73 -25.22
CA TYR A 223 15.71 10.60 -24.39
C TYR A 223 16.70 9.84 -23.50
N LEU A 224 16.22 8.87 -22.71
CA LEU A 224 17.08 8.12 -21.77
C LEU A 224 18.19 7.34 -22.48
N ASN A 225 17.94 6.80 -23.68
CA ASN A 225 18.94 6.08 -24.46
C ASN A 225 19.92 7.02 -25.19
N SER A 226 19.53 8.27 -25.44
CA SER A 226 20.34 9.25 -26.17
C SER A 226 21.14 10.17 -25.26
N VAL A 227 20.74 10.31 -24.00
CA VAL A 227 21.32 11.24 -23.03
C VAL A 227 21.84 10.45 -21.83
N GLU A 228 23.13 10.61 -21.57
CA GLU A 228 23.80 9.94 -20.46
C GLU A 228 23.17 10.28 -19.11
N ASN A 229 23.31 9.36 -18.16
CA ASN A 229 22.86 9.60 -16.82
C ASN A 229 23.88 10.46 -16.04
N PRO A 230 23.50 11.66 -15.54
CA PRO A 230 24.45 12.60 -14.96
C PRO A 230 24.93 12.22 -13.55
N TRP A 231 24.35 11.17 -12.93
CA TRP A 231 24.85 10.59 -11.67
C TRP A 231 25.51 9.21 -11.85
N ASN A 232 25.97 8.89 -13.07
CA ASN A 232 26.73 7.67 -13.38
C ASN A 232 26.00 6.36 -12.99
N PHE A 233 24.70 6.32 -13.28
CA PHE A 233 23.86 5.13 -13.12
C PHE A 233 23.21 4.79 -14.47
N PRO A 234 23.73 3.80 -15.22
CA PRO A 234 23.41 3.64 -16.64
C PRO A 234 21.92 3.45 -16.95
N ASN A 235 21.40 4.22 -17.91
CA ASN A 235 20.03 4.07 -18.38
C ASN A 235 19.78 2.75 -19.12
N GLN A 236 20.85 2.12 -19.63
CA GLN A 236 20.78 0.78 -20.23
C GLN A 236 20.40 -0.28 -19.20
N ASP A 237 20.88 -0.17 -17.96
CA ASP A 237 20.51 -1.10 -16.89
C ASP A 237 19.03 -0.91 -16.50
N LEU A 238 18.54 0.34 -16.54
CA LEU A 238 17.12 0.65 -16.36
C LEU A 238 16.29 -0.03 -17.44
N MET A 239 16.68 0.10 -18.70
CA MET A 239 16.02 -0.57 -19.83
C MET A 239 16.03 -2.10 -19.64
N GLY A 240 17.17 -2.68 -19.25
CA GLY A 240 17.29 -4.11 -18.96
C GLY A 240 16.35 -4.58 -17.86
N MET A 241 16.13 -3.77 -16.82
CA MET A 241 15.14 -4.06 -15.78
C MET A 241 13.70 -4.09 -16.33
N TYR A 242 13.33 -3.16 -17.21
CA TYR A 242 12.02 -3.17 -17.87
C TYR A 242 11.87 -4.35 -18.84
N GLN A 243 12.92 -4.68 -19.60
CA GLN A 243 12.93 -5.84 -20.50
C GLN A 243 12.74 -7.15 -19.71
N GLY A 244 13.50 -7.35 -18.64
CA GLY A 244 13.38 -8.54 -17.80
C GLY A 244 12.02 -8.70 -17.12
N ALA A 245 11.29 -7.61 -16.90
CA ALA A 245 9.93 -7.62 -16.35
C ALA A 245 8.81 -7.71 -17.39
N THR A 246 9.17 -7.86 -18.66
CA THR A 246 8.22 -8.02 -19.78
C THR A 246 8.14 -9.49 -20.16
N GLU A 247 6.93 -9.98 -20.44
CA GLU A 247 6.71 -11.37 -20.85
C GLU A 247 7.46 -11.65 -22.16
N GLY A 248 8.25 -12.73 -22.18
CA GLY A 248 9.10 -13.08 -23.33
C GLY A 248 10.43 -12.34 -23.40
N GLY A 249 10.71 -11.40 -22.50
CA GLY A 249 12.03 -10.76 -22.35
C GLY A 249 12.45 -9.82 -23.49
N GLU A 250 11.60 -9.62 -24.50
CA GLU A 250 11.88 -8.80 -25.66
C GLU A 250 11.16 -7.44 -25.59
N CYS A 251 11.85 -6.40 -26.05
CA CYS A 251 11.23 -5.10 -26.33
C CYS A 251 10.87 -5.07 -27.83
N PRO A 252 9.58 -5.18 -28.20
CA PRO A 252 9.23 -5.17 -29.61
C PRO A 252 9.61 -3.82 -30.21
N LEU A 253 10.34 -3.84 -31.33
CA LEU A 253 10.55 -2.66 -32.16
C LEU A 253 9.17 -2.18 -32.63
N VAL A 254 8.78 -0.98 -32.24
CA VAL A 254 7.47 -0.41 -32.57
C VAL A 254 7.42 -0.16 -34.07
N VAL A 255 6.75 -1.05 -34.81
CA VAL A 255 6.43 -0.86 -36.24
C VAL A 255 4.98 -0.34 -36.42
N ASP A 256 4.15 -0.39 -35.36
CA ASP A 256 2.71 -0.04 -35.33
C ASP A 256 2.27 0.41 -33.91
N LYS A 257 1.24 1.26 -33.81
CA LYS A 257 0.50 1.66 -32.58
C LYS A 257 -0.09 0.47 -31.79
N SER A 258 -0.36 -0.68 -32.40
CA SER A 258 -0.86 -1.87 -31.69
C SER A 258 0.22 -2.56 -30.86
N THR A 259 1.50 -2.29 -31.15
CA THR A 259 2.63 -2.96 -30.54
C THR A 259 3.22 -2.07 -29.45
N GLN A 260 2.89 -2.39 -28.20
CA GLN A 260 3.37 -1.63 -27.03
C GLN A 260 4.89 -1.82 -26.86
N SER A 261 5.65 -0.73 -26.78
CA SER A 261 7.08 -0.77 -26.45
C SER A 261 7.32 -1.28 -25.02
N CYS A 262 8.50 -1.83 -24.76
CA CYS A 262 8.94 -2.11 -23.38
C CYS A 262 8.85 -0.83 -22.55
N GLY A 263 8.01 -0.82 -21.51
CA GLY A 263 7.74 0.41 -20.74
C GLY A 263 6.39 0.47 -20.04
N ASP A 264 5.46 -0.42 -20.39
CA ASP A 264 4.20 -0.59 -19.65
C ASP A 264 4.34 -1.50 -18.42
N SER A 265 5.45 -2.24 -18.31
CA SER A 265 5.75 -3.06 -17.13
C SER A 265 5.81 -2.18 -15.88
N ARG A 266 4.79 -2.31 -15.02
CA ARG A 266 4.68 -1.55 -13.77
C ARG A 266 5.30 -2.35 -12.64
N PHE A 267 6.38 -1.81 -12.08
CA PHE A 267 6.94 -2.33 -10.84
C PHE A 267 6.06 -1.94 -9.66
N GLY A 268 5.71 -2.92 -8.85
CA GLY A 268 4.89 -2.72 -7.66
C GLY A 268 5.47 -3.41 -6.43
N CYS A 269 4.69 -3.33 -5.36
CA CYS A 269 4.98 -4.05 -4.13
C CYS A 269 4.82 -5.55 -4.36
N TYR A 270 5.76 -6.38 -3.85
CA TYR A 270 5.69 -7.84 -4.01
C TYR A 270 4.45 -8.43 -3.31
N VAL A 271 3.85 -7.70 -2.36
CA VAL A 271 2.61 -8.06 -1.64
C VAL A 271 1.33 -7.52 -2.29
N CYS A 272 1.39 -6.92 -3.49
CA CYS A 272 0.26 -6.20 -4.07
C CYS A 272 -0.89 -7.14 -4.49
N THR A 273 -2.03 -6.97 -3.83
CA THR A 273 -3.29 -7.69 -4.11
C THR A 273 -4.30 -6.88 -4.93
N MET A 274 -3.92 -5.70 -5.43
CA MET A 274 -4.79 -4.85 -6.27
C MET A 274 -4.87 -5.33 -7.72
N VAL A 275 -3.90 -6.13 -8.15
CA VAL A 275 -3.89 -6.82 -9.44
C VAL A 275 -4.11 -8.31 -9.18
N THR A 276 -4.64 -9.05 -10.16
CA THR A 276 -4.85 -10.50 -10.03
C THR A 276 -3.54 -11.27 -9.95
N GLU A 277 -2.53 -10.86 -10.70
CA GLU A 277 -1.23 -11.49 -10.77
C GLU A 277 -0.12 -10.43 -10.87
N ASP A 278 1.01 -10.68 -10.22
CA ASP A 278 2.21 -9.87 -10.40
C ASP A 278 2.97 -10.34 -11.64
N LYS A 279 2.49 -9.92 -12.81
CA LYS A 279 3.11 -10.26 -14.09
C LYS A 279 4.57 -9.83 -14.17
N SER A 280 4.93 -8.73 -13.52
CA SER A 280 6.30 -8.18 -13.56
C SER A 280 7.28 -9.10 -12.83
N MET A 281 6.95 -9.51 -11.60
CA MET A 281 7.78 -10.42 -10.81
C MET A 281 7.77 -11.84 -11.41
N SER A 282 6.62 -12.30 -11.92
CA SER A 282 6.55 -13.58 -12.63
C SER A 282 7.41 -13.60 -13.90
N ALA A 283 7.37 -12.54 -14.72
CA ALA A 283 8.21 -12.41 -15.90
C ALA A 283 9.70 -12.34 -15.53
N MET A 284 10.07 -11.59 -14.49
CA MET A 284 11.46 -11.54 -14.01
C MET A 284 12.00 -12.92 -13.64
N ILE A 285 11.20 -13.74 -12.96
CA ILE A 285 11.61 -15.11 -12.57
C ILE A 285 11.65 -16.02 -13.79
N ALA A 286 10.68 -15.93 -14.70
CA ALA A 286 10.62 -16.78 -15.89
C ALA A 286 11.74 -16.47 -16.89
N ASN A 287 12.14 -15.20 -16.99
CA ASN A 287 13.19 -14.77 -17.91
C ASN A 287 14.61 -14.99 -17.37
N ASP A 288 14.76 -15.27 -16.06
CA ASP A 288 16.06 -15.37 -15.40
C ASP A 288 16.01 -16.32 -14.20
N GLU A 289 16.57 -17.53 -14.34
CA GLU A 289 16.61 -18.55 -13.29
C GLU A 289 17.35 -18.05 -12.02
N GLU A 290 18.29 -17.10 -12.14
CA GLU A 290 18.96 -16.52 -10.96
C GLU A 290 18.00 -15.69 -10.09
N LYS A 291 16.78 -15.43 -10.55
CA LYS A 291 15.74 -14.71 -9.84
C LYS A 291 14.72 -15.60 -9.13
N GLU A 292 14.88 -16.93 -9.17
CA GLU A 292 14.02 -17.90 -8.45
C GLU A 292 13.92 -17.65 -6.94
N TRP A 293 14.92 -17.00 -6.32
CA TRP A 293 14.86 -16.61 -4.91
C TRP A 293 13.69 -15.67 -4.58
N MET A 294 13.02 -15.07 -5.56
CA MET A 294 11.80 -14.28 -5.37
C MET A 294 10.52 -15.13 -5.24
N LEU A 295 10.55 -16.42 -5.56
CA LEU A 295 9.39 -17.33 -5.46
C LEU A 295 8.73 -17.34 -4.06
N PRO A 296 9.47 -17.34 -2.93
CA PRO A 296 8.87 -17.22 -1.61
C PRO A 296 8.03 -15.94 -1.43
N LEU A 297 8.44 -14.82 -2.04
CA LEU A 297 7.70 -13.55 -1.97
C LEU A 297 6.40 -13.62 -2.80
N LEU A 298 6.47 -14.23 -3.98
CA LEU A 298 5.28 -14.51 -4.79
C LEU A 298 4.29 -15.44 -4.06
N SER A 299 4.82 -16.44 -3.33
CA SER A 299 3.99 -17.32 -2.50
C SER A 299 3.29 -16.56 -1.36
N LEU A 300 3.97 -15.63 -0.68
CA LEU A 300 3.36 -14.76 0.32
C LEU A 300 2.22 -13.91 -0.25
N ARG A 301 2.43 -13.32 -1.44
CA ARG A 301 1.38 -12.57 -2.14
C ARG A 301 0.14 -13.44 -2.37
N ASN A 302 0.35 -14.62 -2.94
CA ASN A 302 -0.74 -15.53 -3.32
C ASN A 302 -1.49 -16.10 -2.11
N GLU A 303 -0.85 -16.14 -0.94
CA GLU A 303 -1.49 -16.56 0.32
C GLU A 303 -2.55 -15.55 0.81
N ILE A 304 -2.33 -14.26 0.55
CA ILE A 304 -3.21 -13.18 1.02
C ILE A 304 -4.11 -12.61 -0.09
N ASP A 305 -3.85 -12.97 -1.35
CA ASP A 305 -4.65 -12.55 -2.49
C ASP A 305 -5.97 -13.33 -2.57
N VAL A 306 -7.06 -12.58 -2.65
CA VAL A 306 -8.41 -13.13 -2.82
C VAL A 306 -8.93 -13.00 -4.26
N ASN A 307 -8.18 -12.32 -5.12
CA ASN A 307 -8.54 -12.15 -6.52
C ASN A 307 -8.14 -13.38 -7.33
N ASP A 308 -8.92 -13.66 -8.37
CA ASP A 308 -8.68 -14.72 -9.35
C ASP A 308 -9.51 -14.42 -10.59
N SER A 309 -8.99 -14.75 -11.77
CA SER A 309 -9.74 -14.66 -13.02
C SER A 309 -10.82 -15.74 -13.10
N ASN A 310 -10.61 -16.89 -12.46
CA ASN A 310 -11.59 -17.95 -12.36
C ASN A 310 -12.55 -17.68 -11.19
N ARG A 311 -13.85 -17.62 -11.49
CA ARG A 311 -14.91 -17.32 -10.51
C ARG A 311 -14.97 -18.30 -9.35
N GLU A 312 -14.83 -19.60 -9.60
CA GLU A 312 -14.91 -20.62 -8.55
C GLU A 312 -13.72 -20.53 -7.60
N LYS A 313 -12.50 -20.40 -8.15
CA LYS A 313 -11.28 -20.18 -7.36
C LYS A 313 -11.36 -18.91 -6.52
N LYS A 314 -11.90 -17.82 -7.09
CA LYS A 314 -12.14 -16.57 -6.37
C LYS A 314 -13.10 -16.78 -5.19
N LEU A 315 -14.20 -17.51 -5.39
CA LEU A 315 -15.14 -17.82 -4.31
C LEU A 315 -14.49 -18.64 -3.20
N ASP A 316 -13.67 -19.63 -3.54
CA ASP A 316 -12.96 -20.43 -2.54
C ASP A 316 -11.89 -19.63 -1.78
N LYS A 317 -11.18 -18.72 -2.46
CA LYS A 317 -10.29 -17.74 -1.80
C LYS A 317 -11.07 -16.85 -0.83
N LEU A 318 -12.22 -16.31 -1.23
CA LEU A 318 -13.07 -15.48 -0.36
C LEU A 318 -13.62 -16.24 0.85
N ARG A 319 -14.02 -17.51 0.67
CA ARG A 319 -14.45 -18.38 1.78
C ARG A 319 -13.32 -18.61 2.78
N ARG A 320 -12.12 -18.91 2.29
CA ARG A 320 -10.92 -19.08 3.13
C ARG A 320 -10.51 -17.80 3.84
N ASP A 321 -10.56 -16.66 3.17
CA ASP A 321 -10.29 -15.36 3.81
C ASP A 321 -11.33 -15.06 4.90
N LYS A 322 -12.62 -15.30 4.63
CA LYS A 322 -13.67 -15.13 5.64
C LYS A 322 -13.45 -16.01 6.87
N SER A 323 -13.07 -17.27 6.69
CA SER A 323 -12.82 -18.18 7.83
C SER A 323 -11.58 -17.81 8.66
N ARG A 324 -10.69 -16.97 8.12
CA ARG A 324 -9.50 -16.45 8.81
C ARG A 324 -9.76 -15.13 9.53
N ARG A 325 -10.97 -14.59 9.47
CA ARG A 325 -11.32 -13.27 10.00
C ARG A 325 -12.32 -13.38 11.13
N ASP A 326 -12.14 -12.54 12.15
CA ASP A 326 -13.10 -12.37 13.23
C ASP A 326 -14.40 -11.82 12.64
N PHE A 327 -15.55 -12.26 13.13
CA PHE A 327 -16.84 -11.73 12.68
C PHE A 327 -17.14 -10.36 13.29
N ARG A 328 -16.46 -9.99 14.38
CA ARG A 328 -16.54 -8.67 15.03
C ARG A 328 -15.57 -7.71 14.37
N ARG A 329 -15.97 -6.45 14.18
CA ARG A 329 -15.05 -5.37 13.81
C ARG A 329 -14.05 -5.13 14.94
N MET A 330 -12.99 -4.35 14.70
CA MET A 330 -11.95 -4.13 15.73
C MET A 330 -12.49 -3.55 17.05
N ASN A 331 -13.59 -2.78 16.99
CA ASN A 331 -14.27 -2.24 18.16
C ASN A 331 -15.32 -3.19 18.78
N GLY A 332 -15.42 -4.44 18.33
CA GLY A 332 -16.43 -5.40 18.79
C GLY A 332 -17.77 -5.35 18.05
N SER A 333 -18.03 -4.28 17.28
CA SER A 333 -19.32 -4.12 16.63
C SER A 333 -19.57 -5.16 15.54
N LEU A 334 -20.83 -5.51 15.32
CA LEU A 334 -21.29 -6.35 14.23
C LEU A 334 -21.87 -5.44 13.15
N THR A 335 -21.32 -5.49 11.93
CA THR A 335 -21.82 -4.73 10.78
C THR A 335 -22.48 -5.69 9.80
N VAL A 336 -23.73 -5.41 9.42
CA VAL A 336 -24.45 -6.19 8.41
C VAL A 336 -24.32 -5.54 7.04
N HIS A 337 -23.96 -6.33 6.04
CA HIS A 337 -24.05 -5.95 4.64
C HIS A 337 -25.22 -6.65 3.98
N ILE A 338 -26.10 -5.87 3.35
CA ILE A 338 -27.26 -6.36 2.60
C ILE A 338 -26.96 -6.19 1.11
N SER A 339 -27.12 -7.27 0.37
CA SER A 339 -27.07 -7.30 -1.09
C SER A 339 -28.41 -7.83 -1.62
N LYS A 340 -28.72 -7.63 -2.91
CA LYS A 340 -29.93 -8.18 -3.55
C LYS A 340 -30.10 -9.70 -3.39
N HIS A 341 -29.03 -10.41 -3.05
CA HIS A 341 -28.98 -11.86 -2.97
C HIS A 341 -28.80 -12.40 -1.53
N GLY A 342 -28.74 -11.53 -0.51
CA GLY A 342 -28.57 -11.96 0.87
C GLY A 342 -27.95 -10.93 1.80
N ALA A 343 -28.09 -11.18 3.10
CA ALA A 343 -27.53 -10.37 4.17
C ALA A 343 -26.57 -11.20 5.04
N ASP A 344 -25.41 -10.64 5.37
CA ASP A 344 -24.41 -11.29 6.20
C ASP A 344 -23.59 -10.28 7.02
N ILE A 345 -22.85 -10.78 8.00
CA ILE A 345 -21.90 -9.97 8.77
C ILE A 345 -20.67 -9.70 7.92
N VAL A 346 -20.25 -8.43 7.91
CA VAL A 346 -18.96 -8.00 7.34
C VAL A 346 -17.84 -8.43 8.30
N PRO A 347 -16.92 -9.31 7.87
CA PRO A 347 -15.84 -9.75 8.75
C PRO A 347 -14.95 -8.57 9.18
N GLY A 348 -14.35 -8.68 10.35
CA GLY A 348 -13.39 -7.76 10.95
C GLY A 348 -11.95 -8.22 10.76
N PRO A 349 -11.05 -8.04 11.74
CA PRO A 349 -9.62 -8.31 11.53
C PRO A 349 -9.31 -9.81 11.40
N TYR A 350 -8.13 -10.14 10.90
CA TYR A 350 -7.59 -11.50 10.96
C TYR A 350 -7.49 -12.00 12.40
N ILE A 351 -7.87 -13.26 12.61
CA ILE A 351 -7.83 -13.93 13.92
C ILE A 351 -6.39 -14.20 14.35
N GLN A 352 -6.17 -14.43 15.65
CA GLN A 352 -4.84 -14.66 16.22
C GLN A 352 -4.07 -15.79 15.53
N SER A 353 -4.69 -16.95 15.35
CA SER A 353 -4.04 -18.11 14.73
C SER A 353 -3.52 -17.80 13.32
N PHE A 354 -4.30 -17.08 12.51
CA PHE A 354 -3.87 -16.70 11.17
C PHE A 354 -2.80 -15.60 11.17
N ARG A 355 -2.83 -14.64 12.11
CA ARG A 355 -1.76 -13.64 12.27
C ARG A 355 -0.44 -14.29 12.68
N GLU A 356 -0.48 -15.29 13.56
CA GLU A 356 0.70 -16.11 13.92
C GLU A 356 1.20 -16.95 12.74
N GLU A 357 0.30 -17.55 11.97
CA GLU A 357 0.65 -18.30 10.74
C GLU A 357 1.30 -17.38 9.69
N LEU A 358 0.76 -16.18 9.47
CA LEU A 358 1.34 -15.19 8.56
C LEU A 358 2.72 -14.75 9.02
N LEU A 359 2.91 -14.46 10.31
CA LEU A 359 4.23 -14.15 10.87
C LEU A 359 5.24 -15.25 10.55
N GLU A 360 4.86 -16.51 10.78
CA GLU A 360 5.70 -17.66 10.47
C GLU A 360 6.02 -17.76 8.97
N LYS A 361 5.03 -17.56 8.09
CA LYS A 361 5.23 -17.59 6.64
C LYS A 361 6.18 -16.48 6.17
N VAL A 362 6.03 -15.25 6.68
CA VAL A 362 6.90 -14.13 6.31
C VAL A 362 8.34 -14.38 6.75
N LEU A 363 8.55 -14.86 7.98
CA LEU A 363 9.88 -15.21 8.47
C LEU A 363 10.51 -16.37 7.68
N LYS A 364 9.72 -17.38 7.30
CA LYS A 364 10.19 -18.48 6.44
C LYS A 364 10.60 -17.96 5.06
N ALA A 365 9.81 -17.09 4.46
CA ALA A 365 10.13 -16.48 3.18
C ALA A 365 11.40 -15.63 3.28
N GLN A 366 11.57 -14.85 4.35
CA GLN A 366 12.81 -14.10 4.61
C GLN A 366 14.02 -15.04 4.67
N VAL A 367 13.97 -16.11 5.47
CA VAL A 367 15.07 -17.08 5.59
C VAL A 367 15.36 -17.76 4.24
N ALA A 368 14.32 -18.09 3.46
CA ALA A 368 14.47 -18.68 2.14
C ALA A 368 15.18 -17.71 1.17
N VAL A 369 14.74 -16.44 1.11
CA VAL A 369 15.37 -15.40 0.29
C VAL A 369 16.82 -15.17 0.69
N GLN A 370 17.12 -15.08 1.99
CA GLN A 370 18.49 -14.89 2.48
C GLN A 370 19.43 -16.05 2.12
N LYS A 371 18.89 -17.27 2.00
CA LYS A 371 19.65 -18.48 1.65
C LYS A 371 19.86 -18.64 0.15
N MET A 372 18.81 -18.40 -0.64
CA MET A 372 18.79 -18.64 -2.09
C MET A 372 19.30 -17.45 -2.90
N GLY A 373 19.08 -16.24 -2.39
CA GLY A 373 19.32 -15.02 -3.14
C GLY A 373 20.79 -14.60 -3.21
N PRO A 374 21.10 -13.64 -4.11
CA PRO A 374 22.44 -13.12 -4.30
C PRO A 374 22.93 -12.33 -3.06
N LYS A 375 24.21 -11.94 -3.07
CA LYS A 375 24.88 -11.31 -1.90
C LYS A 375 24.12 -10.11 -1.35
N GLU A 376 23.47 -9.37 -2.22
CA GLU A 376 22.75 -8.14 -1.95
C GLU A 376 21.50 -8.37 -1.09
N VAL A 377 20.84 -9.53 -1.22
CA VAL A 377 19.61 -9.85 -0.45
C VAL A 377 19.87 -10.78 0.74
N LYS A 378 21.12 -11.17 0.99
CA LYS A 378 21.49 -12.00 2.16
C LYS A 378 21.13 -11.38 3.49
N ASN A 379 21.09 -10.06 3.56
CA ASN A 379 20.71 -9.30 4.74
C ASN A 379 19.30 -8.69 4.63
N LEU A 380 18.49 -9.11 3.65
CA LEU A 380 17.13 -8.61 3.48
C LEU A 380 16.28 -8.98 4.71
N GLU A 381 15.71 -7.98 5.37
CA GLU A 381 14.74 -8.16 6.44
C GLU A 381 13.35 -7.79 5.93
N LEU A 382 12.46 -8.78 5.82
CA LEU A 382 11.04 -8.55 5.50
C LEU A 382 10.26 -8.06 6.72
N LEU A 383 10.75 -8.40 7.92
CA LEU A 383 10.23 -7.97 9.21
C LEU A 383 11.40 -7.49 10.09
N PRO A 384 11.82 -6.22 9.94
CA PRO A 384 12.81 -5.61 10.81
C PRO A 384 12.38 -5.64 12.29
N LEU A 385 13.35 -5.53 13.20
CA LEU A 385 13.10 -5.64 14.64
C LEU A 385 12.05 -4.64 15.14
N GLU A 386 12.04 -3.41 14.63
CA GLU A 386 11.06 -2.41 15.03
C GLU A 386 9.62 -2.79 14.63
N GLU A 387 9.43 -3.52 13.52
CA GLU A 387 8.11 -4.05 13.15
C GLU A 387 7.70 -5.20 14.04
N LEU A 388 8.64 -6.10 14.37
CA LEU A 388 8.39 -7.21 15.28
C LEU A 388 7.98 -6.70 16.68
N GLU A 389 8.68 -5.69 17.20
CA GLU A 389 8.35 -5.08 18.49
C GLU A 389 7.00 -4.34 18.46
N GLU A 390 6.67 -3.64 17.37
CA GLU A 390 5.36 -2.99 17.24
C GLU A 390 4.22 -4.01 17.07
N ILE A 391 4.42 -5.09 16.30
CA ILE A 391 3.47 -6.21 16.21
C ILE A 391 3.26 -6.82 17.60
N ARG A 392 4.35 -7.11 18.32
CA ARG A 392 4.30 -7.67 19.67
C ARG A 392 3.58 -6.73 20.65
N ARG A 393 3.84 -5.43 20.58
CA ARG A 393 3.15 -4.40 21.36
C ARG A 393 1.64 -4.43 21.09
N ILE A 394 1.23 -4.43 19.82
CA ILE A 394 -0.19 -4.50 19.45
C ILE A 394 -0.83 -5.78 20.00
N TRP A 395 -0.17 -6.93 19.85
CA TRP A 395 -0.69 -8.21 20.33
C TRP A 395 -0.87 -8.20 21.86
N LEU A 396 0.11 -7.72 22.61
CA LEU A 396 0.08 -7.72 24.07
C LEU A 396 -0.83 -6.64 24.67
N GLU A 397 -0.74 -5.42 24.17
CA GLU A 397 -1.37 -4.24 24.79
C GLU A 397 -2.78 -3.98 24.25
N GLU A 398 -2.99 -4.18 22.94
CA GLU A 398 -4.27 -3.86 22.29
C GLU A 398 -5.16 -5.10 22.12
N LYS A 399 -4.56 -6.26 21.79
CA LYS A 399 -5.29 -7.53 21.59
C LYS A 399 -5.32 -8.43 22.84
N LEU A 400 -4.55 -8.08 23.87
CA LEU A 400 -4.46 -8.81 25.14
C LEU A 400 -4.05 -10.29 24.98
N GLU A 401 -3.16 -10.56 24.01
CA GLU A 401 -2.59 -11.88 23.67
C GLU A 401 -1.38 -12.18 24.54
N ILE A 402 -1.67 -12.36 25.84
CA ILE A 402 -0.67 -12.48 26.90
C ILE A 402 0.25 -13.71 26.81
N GLU A 403 -0.06 -14.67 25.92
CA GLU A 403 0.76 -15.82 25.58
C GLU A 403 2.13 -15.41 25.02
N ASP A 404 2.20 -14.23 24.39
CA ASP A 404 3.43 -13.65 23.87
C ASP A 404 4.15 -14.61 22.91
N ASN A 405 3.42 -15.13 21.92
CA ASN A 405 3.92 -16.19 21.03
C ASN A 405 4.98 -15.71 20.02
N LEU A 406 5.09 -14.41 19.75
CA LEU A 406 5.95 -13.86 18.69
C LEU A 406 7.44 -14.23 18.87
N PRO A 407 8.08 -14.04 20.04
CA PRO A 407 9.47 -14.46 20.24
C PRO A 407 9.71 -15.94 19.96
N SER A 408 8.80 -16.82 20.41
CA SER A 408 8.92 -18.27 20.16
C SER A 408 8.77 -18.63 18.69
N ILE A 409 7.87 -17.96 17.96
CA ILE A 409 7.72 -18.15 16.50
C ILE A 409 9.00 -17.69 15.79
N TYR A 410 9.55 -16.53 16.17
CA TYR A 410 10.77 -16.00 15.60
C TYR A 410 11.96 -16.94 15.80
N GLU A 411 12.19 -17.41 17.02
CA GLU A 411 13.28 -18.32 17.36
C GLU A 411 13.15 -19.66 16.64
N ARG A 412 11.93 -20.21 16.58
CA ARG A 412 11.66 -21.48 15.89
C ARG A 412 11.96 -21.40 14.39
N VAL A 413 11.61 -20.29 13.73
CA VAL A 413 11.73 -20.14 12.28
C VAL A 413 13.13 -19.71 11.86
N THR A 414 13.70 -18.73 12.57
CA THR A 414 14.99 -18.13 12.19
C THR A 414 16.19 -18.85 12.79
N GLY A 415 15.99 -19.63 13.86
CA GLY A 415 17.07 -20.24 14.65
C GLY A 415 17.89 -19.21 15.45
N LYS A 416 17.50 -17.94 15.45
CA LYS A 416 18.18 -16.84 16.16
C LYS A 416 17.37 -16.43 17.38
N GLN A 417 18.06 -16.04 18.45
CA GLN A 417 17.41 -15.47 19.63
C GLN A 417 16.67 -14.17 19.28
N TYR A 418 15.45 -14.01 19.78
CA TYR A 418 14.68 -12.78 19.63
C TYR A 418 15.35 -11.62 20.39
N GLN A 419 15.68 -10.54 19.68
CA GLN A 419 16.46 -9.41 20.22
C GLN A 419 15.61 -8.30 20.87
N GLY A 420 14.28 -8.42 20.84
CA GLY A 420 13.38 -7.42 21.41
C GLY A 420 13.38 -7.39 22.94
N ALA A 421 12.61 -6.46 23.52
CA ALA A 421 12.59 -6.24 24.95
C ALA A 421 12.22 -7.51 25.74
N LYS A 422 13.03 -7.87 26.73
CA LYS A 422 12.71 -9.00 27.62
C LYS A 422 11.53 -8.64 28.50
N ARG A 423 10.53 -9.52 28.53
CA ARG A 423 9.37 -9.38 29.42
C ARG A 423 9.64 -10.10 30.73
N ALA A 424 9.30 -9.46 31.85
CA ALA A 424 9.35 -10.12 33.16
C ALA A 424 8.36 -11.29 33.17
N HIS A 425 8.82 -12.45 33.64
CA HIS A 425 7.98 -13.62 33.79
C HIS A 425 6.83 -13.33 34.77
N HIS A 426 5.59 -13.55 34.35
CA HIS A 426 4.43 -13.41 35.20
C HIS A 426 3.98 -14.79 35.74
N PRO A 427 3.76 -14.95 37.06
CA PRO A 427 3.43 -16.27 37.63
C PRO A 427 2.10 -16.86 37.13
N ILE A 428 1.13 -16.01 36.80
CA ILE A 428 -0.21 -16.41 36.32
C ILE A 428 -0.41 -16.18 34.81
N LEU A 429 -0.17 -14.96 34.32
CA LEU A 429 -0.28 -14.59 32.90
C LEU A 429 0.94 -15.04 32.08
N ASN A 430 1.13 -16.35 31.95
CA ASN A 430 2.15 -16.96 31.11
C ASN A 430 1.53 -18.03 30.21
N LYS A 431 2.28 -18.41 29.17
CA LYS A 431 1.87 -19.40 28.17
C LYS A 431 1.37 -20.71 28.77
N THR A 432 2.09 -21.29 29.73
CA THR A 432 1.70 -22.57 30.35
C THR A 432 0.33 -22.53 31.02
N VAL A 433 0.00 -21.43 31.71
CA VAL A 433 -1.32 -21.26 32.33
C VAL A 433 -2.39 -20.98 31.28
N MET A 434 -2.06 -20.18 30.26
CA MET A 434 -2.95 -19.87 29.15
C MET A 434 -3.32 -21.11 28.34
N ASP A 435 -2.36 -21.99 28.04
CA ASP A 435 -2.59 -23.26 27.35
C ASP A 435 -3.57 -24.16 28.14
N LYS A 436 -3.41 -24.20 29.48
CA LYS A 436 -4.34 -24.93 30.37
C LYS A 436 -5.74 -24.31 30.38
N LEU A 437 -5.82 -22.98 30.43
CA LEU A 437 -7.08 -22.25 30.40
C LEU A 437 -7.80 -22.48 29.06
N GLN A 438 -7.06 -22.45 27.94
CA GLN A 438 -7.60 -22.73 26.62
C GLN A 438 -8.14 -24.16 26.52
N ALA A 439 -7.38 -25.15 27.00
CA ALA A 439 -7.82 -26.55 27.02
C ALA A 439 -9.06 -26.75 27.92
N TYR A 440 -9.14 -26.04 29.05
CA TYR A 440 -10.32 -26.06 29.91
C TYR A 440 -11.55 -25.44 29.23
N CYS A 441 -11.39 -24.30 28.55
CA CYS A 441 -12.48 -23.66 27.82
C CYS A 441 -12.98 -24.56 26.69
N ALA A 442 -12.06 -25.16 25.92
CA ALA A 442 -12.39 -26.09 24.85
C ALA A 442 -13.22 -27.30 25.34
N SER A 443 -12.96 -27.81 26.55
CA SER A 443 -13.77 -28.90 27.14
C SER A 443 -15.13 -28.45 27.69
N HIS A 444 -15.39 -27.15 27.76
CA HIS A 444 -16.61 -26.53 28.28
C HIS A 444 -17.35 -25.71 27.21
N GLN A 445 -17.62 -26.33 26.05
CA GLN A 445 -18.46 -25.78 24.98
C GLN A 445 -17.94 -24.48 24.33
N ASP A 446 -16.62 -24.31 24.21
CA ASP A 446 -15.99 -23.19 23.49
C ASP A 446 -15.27 -23.63 22.19
N PRO A 447 -16.01 -24.12 21.17
CA PRO A 447 -15.39 -24.59 19.93
C PRO A 447 -14.73 -23.46 19.12
N ASP A 448 -15.24 -22.23 19.25
CA ASP A 448 -14.75 -21.04 18.52
C ASP A 448 -13.65 -20.26 19.30
N GLY A 449 -13.35 -20.67 20.54
CA GLY A 449 -12.34 -20.01 21.39
C GLY A 449 -12.74 -18.63 21.93
N LEU A 450 -14.03 -18.28 21.87
CA LEU A 450 -14.56 -16.98 22.27
C LEU A 450 -14.58 -16.82 23.79
N MET A 451 -14.95 -17.89 24.52
CA MET A 451 -14.92 -17.88 25.99
C MET A 451 -13.48 -17.72 26.48
N TYR A 452 -12.54 -18.46 25.90
CA TYR A 452 -11.13 -18.33 26.19
C TYR A 452 -10.63 -16.88 25.98
N GLN A 453 -10.93 -16.28 24.83
CA GLN A 453 -10.54 -14.90 24.54
C GLN A 453 -11.09 -13.91 25.56
N GLN A 454 -12.35 -14.05 25.96
CA GLN A 454 -12.99 -13.16 26.92
C GLN A 454 -12.36 -13.29 28.31
N ILE A 455 -12.18 -14.52 28.81
CA ILE A 455 -11.56 -14.76 30.13
C ILE A 455 -10.12 -14.24 30.13
N ARG A 456 -9.35 -14.52 29.08
CA ARG A 456 -7.98 -14.03 28.92
C ARG A 456 -7.93 -12.50 28.96
N ALA A 457 -8.81 -11.82 28.23
CA ALA A 457 -8.88 -10.36 28.18
C ALA A 457 -9.21 -9.76 29.56
N VAL A 458 -10.22 -10.31 30.25
CA VAL A 458 -10.61 -9.86 31.59
C VAL A 458 -9.46 -10.04 32.60
N LEU A 459 -8.75 -11.17 32.55
CA LEU A 459 -7.56 -11.41 33.39
C LEU A 459 -6.45 -10.39 33.11
N ALA A 460 -6.19 -10.09 31.84
CA ALA A 460 -5.18 -9.12 31.45
C ALA A 460 -5.52 -7.70 31.94
N ILE A 461 -6.77 -7.26 31.74
CA ILE A 461 -7.27 -5.95 32.19
C ILE A 461 -7.21 -5.85 33.72
N ALA A 462 -7.69 -6.87 34.44
CA ALA A 462 -7.66 -6.89 35.89
C ALA A 462 -6.22 -6.79 36.43
N ASN A 463 -5.27 -7.50 35.80
CA ASN A 463 -3.87 -7.44 36.19
C ASN A 463 -3.21 -6.08 35.90
N LYS A 464 -3.51 -5.47 34.75
CA LYS A 464 -3.03 -4.12 34.37
C LYS A 464 -3.38 -3.08 35.43
N HIS A 465 -4.57 -3.15 36.01
CA HIS A 465 -5.04 -2.21 37.04
C HIS A 465 -4.69 -2.62 38.49
N LYS A 466 -4.10 -3.80 38.72
CA LYS A 466 -3.85 -4.35 40.06
C LYS A 466 -3.06 -3.39 40.96
N ASN A 467 -1.99 -2.80 40.44
CA ASN A 467 -1.07 -1.94 41.19
C ASN A 467 -1.28 -0.44 40.95
N GLN A 468 -2.33 -0.05 40.22
CA GLN A 468 -2.62 1.37 39.97
C GLN A 468 -3.36 1.99 41.16
N LEU A 469 -2.82 3.09 41.68
CA LEU A 469 -3.42 3.89 42.76
C LEU A 469 -4.80 4.46 42.36
N ARG A 470 -5.00 4.74 41.07
CA ARG A 470 -6.28 5.18 40.50
C ARG A 470 -6.70 4.23 39.38
N ARG A 471 -7.85 3.56 39.57
CA ARG A 471 -8.43 2.59 38.63
C ARG A 471 -9.61 3.17 37.84
N ALA A 472 -9.54 4.44 37.47
CA ALA A 472 -10.66 5.17 36.86
C ALA A 472 -11.20 4.48 35.59
N ASN A 473 -10.32 3.86 34.80
CA ASN A 473 -10.69 3.23 33.53
C ASN A 473 -11.00 1.73 33.64
N LEU A 474 -10.80 1.09 34.80
CA LEU A 474 -10.96 -0.37 34.95
C LEU A 474 -12.38 -0.82 34.57
N SER A 475 -13.39 -0.14 35.10
CA SER A 475 -14.79 -0.49 34.82
C SER A 475 -15.13 -0.34 33.34
N ALA A 476 -14.60 0.69 32.68
CA ALA A 476 -14.85 0.93 31.27
C ALA A 476 -14.16 -0.13 30.39
N GLU A 477 -12.89 -0.46 30.66
CA GLU A 477 -12.15 -1.49 29.93
C GLU A 477 -12.77 -2.89 30.12
N LEU A 478 -13.23 -3.22 31.33
CA LEU A 478 -13.93 -4.48 31.59
C LEU A 478 -15.27 -4.56 30.84
N ASN A 479 -16.07 -3.49 30.88
CA ASN A 479 -17.35 -3.47 30.16
C ASN A 479 -17.14 -3.62 28.65
N ASP A 480 -16.18 -2.90 28.07
CA ASP A 480 -15.84 -3.02 26.64
C ASP A 480 -15.39 -4.44 26.27
N SER A 481 -14.58 -5.08 27.10
CA SER A 481 -14.16 -6.49 26.91
C SER A 481 -15.33 -7.47 26.99
N LEU A 482 -16.24 -7.29 27.96
CA LEU A 482 -17.42 -8.12 28.12
C LEU A 482 -18.39 -7.95 26.96
N GLU A 483 -18.64 -6.73 26.50
CA GLU A 483 -19.47 -6.43 25.32
C GLU A 483 -18.90 -7.08 24.04
N LYS A 484 -17.58 -7.02 23.85
CA LYS A 484 -16.90 -7.70 22.73
C LYS A 484 -17.04 -9.23 22.77
N GLY A 485 -17.15 -9.80 23.95
CA GLY A 485 -17.30 -11.24 24.19
C GLY A 485 -18.75 -11.68 24.42
N ALA A 486 -19.76 -10.87 24.07
CA ALA A 486 -21.16 -11.16 24.39
C ALA A 486 -21.78 -12.39 23.69
N PHE A 487 -21.09 -12.97 22.70
CA PHE A 487 -21.61 -14.08 21.88
C PHE A 487 -20.81 -15.36 22.10
N SER A 488 -21.54 -16.48 22.19
CA SER A 488 -21.00 -17.84 22.31
C SER A 488 -20.58 -18.46 20.97
N SER A 489 -21.13 -17.98 19.86
CA SER A 489 -20.81 -18.50 18.52
C SER A 489 -21.03 -17.46 17.41
N LEU A 490 -20.45 -17.72 16.23
CA LEU A 490 -20.75 -16.96 15.02
C LEU A 490 -22.24 -17.01 14.65
N LYS A 491 -22.91 -18.15 14.85
CA LYS A 491 -24.33 -18.32 14.51
C LYS A 491 -25.21 -17.42 15.38
N ASP A 492 -24.90 -17.33 16.66
CA ASP A 492 -25.62 -16.46 17.61
C ASP A 492 -25.41 -14.99 17.26
N ALA A 493 -24.16 -14.60 17.01
CA ALA A 493 -23.81 -13.24 16.60
C ALA A 493 -24.50 -12.83 15.27
N LYS A 494 -24.50 -13.74 14.28
CA LYS A 494 -25.18 -13.53 12.99
C LYS A 494 -26.68 -13.31 13.17
N THR A 495 -27.33 -14.19 13.93
CA THR A 495 -28.78 -14.09 14.18
C THR A 495 -29.12 -12.77 14.84
N PHE A 496 -28.43 -12.42 15.92
CA PHE A 496 -28.61 -11.14 16.63
C PHE A 496 -28.43 -9.92 15.71
N ALA A 497 -27.34 -9.89 14.94
CA ALA A 497 -27.04 -8.76 14.06
C ALA A 497 -28.09 -8.59 12.94
N LEU A 498 -28.52 -9.69 12.32
CA LEU A 498 -29.53 -9.65 11.27
C LEU A 498 -30.91 -9.26 11.82
N GLU A 499 -31.31 -9.77 12.98
CA GLU A 499 -32.57 -9.39 13.61
C GLU A 499 -32.58 -7.91 13.99
N ARG A 500 -31.51 -7.42 14.62
CA ARG A 500 -31.35 -6.00 14.92
C ARG A 500 -31.46 -5.16 13.64
N LYS A 501 -30.79 -5.56 12.56
CA LYS A 501 -30.83 -4.83 11.29
C LYS A 501 -32.23 -4.84 10.68
N ARG A 502 -32.95 -5.96 10.76
CA ARG A 502 -34.35 -6.07 10.33
C ARG A 502 -35.23 -5.08 11.09
N HIS A 503 -35.07 -5.00 12.42
CA HIS A 503 -35.83 -4.05 13.26
C HIS A 503 -35.48 -2.59 12.95
N GLU A 504 -34.21 -2.26 12.75
CA GLU A 504 -33.79 -0.92 12.33
C GLU A 504 -34.44 -0.50 11.00
N LEU A 505 -34.46 -1.38 10.00
CA LEU A 505 -35.10 -1.13 8.71
C LEU A 505 -36.62 -0.99 8.85
N GLN A 506 -37.25 -1.80 9.71
CA GLN A 506 -38.69 -1.71 9.97
C GLN A 506 -39.05 -0.37 10.63
N ILE A 507 -38.28 0.06 11.63
CA ILE A 507 -38.44 1.37 12.27
C ILE A 507 -38.28 2.50 11.26
N GLN A 508 -37.30 2.41 10.35
CA GLN A 508 -37.12 3.40 9.28
C GLN A 508 -38.32 3.45 8.34
N LEU A 509 -38.85 2.29 7.95
CA LEU A 509 -40.03 2.19 7.09
C LEU A 509 -41.29 2.79 7.75
N ASP A 510 -41.49 2.52 9.04
CA ASP A 510 -42.71 2.90 9.77
C ASP A 510 -42.70 4.36 10.23
N ASN A 511 -41.53 4.90 10.62
CA ASN A 511 -41.44 6.17 11.35
C ASN A 511 -40.83 7.33 10.56
N THR A 512 -40.39 7.14 9.30
CA THR A 512 -39.82 8.23 8.50
C THR A 512 -40.92 8.99 7.75
N PRO A 513 -41.25 10.23 8.13
CA PRO A 513 -42.24 11.03 7.41
C PRO A 513 -41.73 11.35 5.99
N ASN A 514 -42.62 11.34 5.00
CA ASN A 514 -42.34 11.68 3.60
C ASN A 514 -41.37 10.77 2.83
N LEU A 515 -41.23 9.49 3.19
CA LEU A 515 -40.55 8.50 2.34
C LEU A 515 -41.22 8.41 0.95
N SER A 516 -40.42 8.51 -0.11
CA SER A 516 -40.91 8.31 -1.48
C SER A 516 -41.37 6.85 -1.68
N GLY A 517 -42.27 6.62 -2.66
CA GLY A 517 -42.73 5.25 -2.96
C GLY A 517 -41.58 4.28 -3.27
N LYS A 518 -40.54 4.78 -3.96
CA LYS A 518 -39.33 4.02 -4.30
C LYS A 518 -38.51 3.65 -3.07
N ASP A 519 -38.37 4.56 -2.12
CA ASP A 519 -37.59 4.29 -0.89
C ASP A 519 -38.32 3.27 0.01
N LYS A 520 -39.65 3.32 0.07
CA LYS A 520 -40.45 2.32 0.79
C LYS A 520 -40.29 0.92 0.20
N GLU A 521 -40.28 0.83 -1.13
CA GLU A 521 -40.09 -0.43 -1.84
C GLU A 521 -38.68 -1.00 -1.58
N GLN A 522 -37.64 -0.17 -1.65
CA GLN A 522 -36.26 -0.57 -1.33
C GLN A 522 -36.10 -1.06 0.11
N LEU A 523 -36.67 -0.34 1.09
CA LEU A 523 -36.63 -0.77 2.49
C LEU A 523 -37.36 -2.10 2.70
N SER A 524 -38.53 -2.26 2.09
CA SER A 524 -39.31 -3.51 2.16
C SER A 524 -38.55 -4.69 1.55
N GLU A 525 -37.87 -4.47 0.40
CA GLU A 525 -37.03 -5.47 -0.24
C GLU A 525 -35.86 -5.89 0.68
N GLN A 526 -35.16 -4.92 1.28
CA GLN A 526 -34.08 -5.21 2.22
C GLN A 526 -34.55 -6.00 3.44
N ILE A 527 -35.72 -5.66 4.01
CA ILE A 527 -36.34 -6.40 5.12
C ILE A 527 -36.62 -7.85 4.71
N ALA A 528 -37.16 -8.07 3.52
CA ALA A 528 -37.44 -9.40 2.99
C ALA A 528 -36.15 -10.22 2.77
N ILE A 529 -35.08 -9.59 2.27
CA ILE A 529 -33.76 -10.22 2.09
C ILE A 529 -33.17 -10.65 3.44
N VAL A 530 -33.17 -9.75 4.42
CA VAL A 530 -32.65 -10.04 5.77
C VAL A 530 -33.46 -11.16 6.41
N THR A 531 -34.79 -11.13 6.28
CA THR A 531 -35.68 -12.16 6.84
C THR A 531 -35.41 -13.54 6.23
N ARG A 532 -35.19 -13.62 4.91
CA ARG A 532 -34.76 -14.87 4.25
C ARG A 532 -33.42 -15.35 4.76
N SER A 533 -32.45 -14.45 4.91
CA SER A 533 -31.10 -14.76 5.38
C SER A 533 -31.03 -15.22 6.85
N ILE A 534 -32.06 -14.91 7.66
CA ILE A 534 -32.23 -15.44 9.02
C ILE A 534 -32.80 -16.87 8.99
N LYS A 535 -33.74 -17.16 8.07
CA LYS A 535 -34.50 -18.42 8.04
C LYS A 535 -33.80 -19.54 7.27
N GLU A 536 -33.03 -19.22 6.23
CA GLU A 536 -32.41 -20.19 5.34
C GLU A 536 -30.94 -20.41 5.69
N GLU A 537 -30.57 -21.62 6.11
CA GLU A 537 -29.17 -22.01 6.28
C GLU A 537 -28.48 -22.05 4.90
N GLY A 538 -27.46 -21.21 4.70
CA GLY A 538 -26.70 -21.13 3.44
C GLY A 538 -26.89 -19.84 2.63
N TYR A 539 -27.87 -18.98 2.97
CA TYR A 539 -27.96 -17.63 2.39
C TYR A 539 -26.81 -16.76 2.90
N SER A 540 -25.77 -16.61 2.07
CA SER A 540 -24.52 -15.94 2.39
C SER A 540 -24.25 -14.84 1.36
N SER A 541 -23.98 -13.62 1.83
CA SER A 541 -23.61 -12.50 0.95
C SER A 541 -22.30 -12.71 0.19
N LEU A 542 -21.53 -13.75 0.56
CA LEU A 542 -20.30 -14.14 -0.13
C LEU A 542 -20.51 -14.59 -1.58
N LEU A 543 -21.72 -15.03 -1.95
CA LEU A 543 -22.00 -15.52 -3.30
C LEU A 543 -21.73 -14.44 -4.38
N ILE A 544 -21.66 -13.14 -4.05
CA ILE A 544 -21.70 -12.03 -5.03
C ILE A 544 -20.83 -10.80 -4.66
N GLU A 545 -19.65 -10.92 -4.05
CA GLU A 545 -18.62 -9.86 -4.19
C GLU A 545 -18.06 -9.76 -5.64
N THR A 546 -18.69 -10.43 -6.62
CA THR A 546 -18.25 -10.61 -8.01
C THR A 546 -19.15 -9.98 -9.06
N GLU A 547 -20.17 -9.20 -8.69
CA GLU A 547 -20.80 -8.31 -9.67
C GLU A 547 -19.83 -7.18 -10.01
N VAL A 548 -19.17 -7.40 -11.14
CA VAL A 548 -18.39 -6.50 -11.99
C VAL A 548 -18.63 -5.03 -11.64
N VAL A 549 -17.67 -4.41 -10.96
CA VAL A 549 -17.36 -3.02 -11.29
C VAL A 549 -16.78 -3.13 -12.69
N SER A 550 -17.50 -2.64 -13.70
CA SER A 550 -16.94 -2.53 -15.04
C SER A 550 -15.67 -1.69 -14.92
N ASP A 551 -14.58 -2.14 -15.52
CA ASP A 551 -13.32 -1.40 -15.64
C ASP A 551 -13.45 -0.15 -16.55
N ASP A 552 -14.65 0.43 -16.63
CA ASP A 552 -14.89 1.72 -17.23
C ASP A 552 -14.83 2.75 -16.10
N PHE A 553 -13.63 3.22 -15.72
CA PHE A 553 -13.31 4.59 -15.28
C PHE A 553 -11.79 4.83 -15.13
#